data_AF-A0A969HYN4-F1
#
_entry.id   AF-A0A969HYN4-F1
#
_cell.length_a   1.000
_cell.length_b   1.000
_cell.length_c   1.000
_cell.angle_alpha   90.00
_cell.angle_beta   90.00
_cell.angle_gamma   90.00
#
_symmetry.space_group_name_H-M   'P 1'
#
loop_
_entity.id
_entity.type
_entity.pdbx_description
1 polymer ?
#
loop_
_entity_poly.entity_id
_entity_poly.type
_entity_poly.pdbx_seq_one_letter_code
_entity_poly.pdbx_strand_id
1 'polypeptide(L)'
;MPVLLNLANIAFDTGDHAEAEALYTRSLETQERALGEEHFMTVKLLNNLATLYSSTGVRSQAEPLFRRAIAIQRKMKMPGKLNSLWH
;
A
#
# COMPACT_ATOMS: atom_id res chain seq x y z
N MET A 1 11.27 2.64 8.04
CA MET A 1 9.94 3.17 7.69
C MET A 1 10.11 4.25 6.63
N PRO A 2 9.49 4.17 5.44
CA PRO A 2 9.59 5.23 4.45
C PRO A 2 8.87 6.48 4.98
N VAL A 3 9.61 7.58 5.14
CA VAL A 3 9.12 8.88 5.66
C VAL A 3 7.89 9.38 4.90
N LEU A 4 7.81 9.05 3.61
CA LEU A 4 6.70 9.41 2.71
C LEU A 4 5.35 8.80 3.12
N LEU A 5 5.32 7.63 3.79
CA LEU A 5 4.07 7.03 4.26
C LEU A 5 3.42 7.89 5.36
N ASN A 6 4.23 8.42 6.28
CA ASN A 6 3.71 9.24 7.36
C ASN A 6 3.22 10.60 6.83
N LEU A 7 3.92 11.17 5.85
CA LEU A 7 3.48 12.39 5.19
C LEU A 7 2.18 12.19 4.39
N ALA A 8 2.04 11.05 3.71
CA ALA A 8 0.81 10.70 2.99
C ALA A 8 -0.41 10.59 3.93
N ASN A 9 -0.21 10.00 5.11
CA ASN A 9 -1.27 9.94 6.13
C ASN A 9 -1.65 11.35 6.62
N ILE A 10 -0.66 12.23 6.85
CA ILE A 10 -0.93 13.61 7.27
C ILE A 10 -1.72 14.35 6.19
N ALA A 11 -1.30 14.26 4.93
CA ALA A 11 -2.00 14.88 3.79
C ALA A 11 -3.45 14.39 3.69
N PHE A 12 -3.66 13.07 3.89
CA PHE A 12 -4.99 12.46 3.94
C PHE A 12 -5.83 13.03 5.09
N ASP A 13 -5.28 13.10 6.30
CA ASP A 13 -5.97 13.61 7.49
C ASP A 13 -6.31 15.11 7.37
N THR A 14 -5.50 15.87 6.63
CA THR A 14 -5.74 17.29 6.34
C THR A 14 -6.70 17.53 5.18
N GLY A 15 -7.14 16.47 4.48
CA GLY A 15 -8.08 16.54 3.36
C GLY A 15 -7.43 16.83 1.99
N ASP A 16 -6.10 16.90 1.91
CA ASP A 16 -5.39 16.99 0.62
C ASP A 16 -5.24 15.59 0.01
N HIS A 17 -6.34 15.13 -0.57
CA HIS A 17 -6.41 13.81 -1.18
C HIS A 17 -5.46 13.65 -2.37
N ALA A 18 -5.16 14.73 -3.11
CA ALA A 18 -4.28 14.67 -4.28
C ALA A 18 -2.81 14.50 -3.86
N GLU A 19 -2.37 15.24 -2.84
CA GLU A 19 -1.03 15.05 -2.28
C GLU A 19 -0.89 13.66 -1.63
N ALA A 20 -1.91 13.20 -0.89
CA ALA A 20 -1.92 11.86 -0.32
C ALA A 20 -1.79 10.77 -1.40
N GLU A 21 -2.52 10.88 -2.50
CA GLU A 21 -2.45 9.93 -3.62
C GLU A 21 -1.04 9.85 -4.23
N ALA A 22 -0.45 11.02 -4.51
CA ALA A 22 0.89 11.10 -5.08
C ALA A 22 1.94 10.48 -4.14
N LEU A 23 1.83 10.75 -2.84
CA LEU A 23 2.77 10.22 -1.84
C LEU A 23 2.61 8.72 -1.62
N TYR A 24 1.38 8.20 -1.57
CA TYR A 24 1.14 6.75 -1.48
C TYR A 24 1.64 6.02 -2.71
N THR A 25 1.37 6.55 -3.91
CA THR A 25 1.79 5.94 -5.18
C THR A 25 3.32 5.89 -5.29
N ARG A 26 3.99 7.02 -5.03
CA ARG A 26 5.46 7.08 -5.03
C ARG A 26 6.09 6.15 -3.99
N SER A 27 5.49 6.06 -2.81
CA SER A 27 5.94 5.15 -1.75
C SER A 27 5.79 3.69 -2.17
N LEU A 28 4.68 3.35 -2.83
CA LEU A 28 4.39 2.01 -3.34
C LEU A 28 5.42 1.59 -4.37
N GLU A 29 5.68 2.42 -5.39
CA GLU A 29 6.69 2.14 -6.42
C GLU A 29 8.09 1.96 -5.84
N THR A 30 8.46 2.82 -4.88
CA THR A 30 9.76 2.75 -4.23
C THR A 30 9.90 1.46 -3.42
N GLN A 31 8.84 1.06 -2.70
CA GLN A 31 8.87 -0.16 -1.91
C GLN A 31 8.85 -1.43 -2.75
N GLU A 32 8.06 -1.46 -3.81
CA GLU A 32 8.04 -2.60 -4.74
C GLU A 32 9.40 -2.79 -5.40
N ARG A 33 10.09 -1.70 -5.74
CA ARG A 33 11.45 -1.76 -6.29
C ARG A 33 12.50 -2.21 -5.28
N ALA A 34 12.40 -1.77 -4.03
CA ALA A 34 13.39 -2.03 -3.01
C ALA A 34 13.25 -3.41 -2.33
N LEU A 35 12.01 -3.82 -2.04
CA LEU A 35 11.69 -4.99 -1.22
C LEU A 35 10.89 -6.06 -1.99
N GLY A 36 10.48 -5.76 -3.22
CA GLY A 36 9.62 -6.63 -4.02
C GLY A 36 8.13 -6.44 -3.72
N GLU A 37 7.31 -7.07 -4.56
CA GLU A 37 5.86 -6.99 -4.48
C GLU A 37 5.28 -7.76 -3.28
N GLU A 38 6.00 -8.76 -2.76
CA GLU A 38 5.54 -9.66 -1.70
C GLU A 38 6.05 -9.23 -0.31
N HIS A 39 5.89 -7.94 0.02
CA HIS A 39 6.35 -7.37 1.28
C HIS A 39 5.20 -6.74 2.09
N PHE A 40 5.28 -6.81 3.42
CA PHE A 40 4.24 -6.26 4.32
C PHE A 40 3.99 -4.77 4.08
N MET A 41 5.05 -3.99 3.82
CA MET A 41 4.91 -2.56 3.52
C MET A 41 4.15 -2.29 2.23
N THR A 42 4.32 -3.14 1.21
CA THR A 42 3.58 -3.06 -0.06
C THR A 42 2.08 -3.28 0.20
N VAL A 43 1.72 -4.28 1.01
CA VAL A 43 0.32 -4.52 1.43
C VAL A 43 -0.25 -3.31 2.17
N LYS A 44 0.51 -2.71 3.08
CA LYS A 44 0.08 -1.53 3.84
C LYS A 44 -0.19 -0.33 2.93
N LEU A 45 0.71 -0.06 1.99
CA LEU A 45 0.58 1.04 1.03
C LEU A 45 -0.62 0.86 0.09
N LEU A 46 -0.83 -0.35 -0.41
CA LEU A 46 -2.02 -0.69 -1.22
C LEU A 46 -3.33 -0.44 -0.46
N ASN A 47 -3.40 -0.85 0.81
CA ASN A 47 -4.59 -0.63 1.64
C ASN A 47 -4.86 0.86 1.90
N ASN A 48 -3.82 1.65 2.15
CA ASN A 48 -3.98 3.08 2.40
C ASN A 48 -4.42 3.82 1.14
N LEU A 49 -3.84 3.51 -0.01
CA LEU A 49 -4.25 4.06 -1.30
C LEU A 49 -5.69 3.65 -1.66
N ALA A 50 -6.07 2.39 -1.38
CA ALA A 50 -7.45 1.94 -1.58
C ALA A 50 -8.45 2.64 -0.66
N THR A 51 -8.05 2.91 0.59
CA THR A 51 -8.87 3.67 1.55
C THR A 51 -9.09 5.10 1.07
N LEU A 52 -8.04 5.76 0.57
CA LEU A 52 -8.12 7.09 -0.03
C LEU A 52 -9.12 7.14 -1.19
N TYR A 53 -9.05 6.18 -2.11
CA TYR A 53 -10.02 6.12 -3.22
C TYR A 53 -11.43 5.79 -2.76
N SER A 54 -11.58 4.99 -1.70
CA SER A 54 -12.88 4.69 -1.12
C SER A 54 -13.50 5.90 -0.42
N SER A 55 -12.70 6.77 0.22
CA SER A 55 -13.19 7.96 0.92
C SER A 55 -13.52 9.11 -0.04
N THR A 56 -12.85 9.17 -1.19
CA THR A 56 -13.09 10.17 -2.26
C THR A 56 -14.19 9.75 -3.25
N GLY A 57 -14.78 8.57 -3.06
CA GLY A 57 -15.90 8.07 -3.86
C GLY A 57 -15.50 7.35 -5.15
N VAL A 58 -14.21 7.20 -5.44
CA VAL A 58 -13.71 6.51 -6.63
C VAL A 58 -13.53 5.01 -6.36
N ARG A 59 -14.64 4.32 -6.10
CA ARG A 59 -14.66 2.90 -5.74
C ARG A 59 -14.03 1.99 -6.81
N SER A 60 -14.09 2.39 -8.08
CA SER A 60 -13.48 1.66 -9.20
C SER A 60 -11.95 1.59 -9.11
N GLN A 61 -11.29 2.56 -8.48
CA GLN A 61 -9.84 2.56 -8.26
C GLN A 61 -9.46 1.84 -6.95
N ALA A 62 -10.33 1.85 -5.93
CA ALA A 62 -10.09 1.18 -4.66
C ALA A 62 -10.11 -0.35 -4.76
N GLU A 63 -11.08 -0.93 -5.48
CA GLU A 63 -11.28 -2.39 -5.52
C GLU A 63 -10.06 -3.18 -6.06
N PRO A 64 -9.43 -2.79 -7.19
CA PRO A 64 -8.23 -3.46 -7.69
C PRO A 64 -7.08 -3.48 -6.67
N LEU A 65 -6.92 -2.40 -5.91
CA LEU A 65 -5.86 -2.27 -4.91
C LEU A 65 -6.10 -3.20 -3.71
N PHE A 66 -7.33 -3.26 -3.19
CA PHE A 66 -7.68 -4.21 -2.14
C PHE A 66 -7.50 -5.66 -2.61
N ARG A 67 -7.90 -5.99 -3.83
CA ARG A 67 -7.69 -7.33 -4.41
C ARG A 67 -6.21 -7.68 -4.49
N ARG A 68 -5.36 -6.74 -4.92
CA ARG A 68 -3.90 -6.93 -4.97
C ARG A 68 -3.32 -7.14 -3.57
N ALA A 69 -3.71 -6.33 -2.59
CA ALA A 69 -3.27 -6.46 -1.20
C ALA A 69 -3.62 -7.84 -0.60
N ILE A 70 -4.85 -8.32 -0.82
CA ILE A 70 -5.31 -9.64 -0.39
C ILE A 70 -4.51 -10.76 -1.08
N ALA A 71 -4.26 -10.64 -2.39
CA ALA A 71 -3.51 -11.64 -3.14
C ALA A 71 -2.07 -11.78 -2.59
N ILE A 72 -1.40 -10.65 -2.33
CA ILE A 72 -0.07 -10.64 -1.71
C ILE A 72 -0.11 -11.26 -0.31
N GLN A 73 -1.06 -10.84 0.53
CA GLN A 73 -1.18 -11.36 1.89
C GLN A 73 -1.44 -12.88 1.91
N ARG A 74 -2.23 -13.40 0.96
CA ARG A 74 -2.46 -14.84 0.79
C ARG A 74 -1.17 -15.57 0.42
N LYS A 75 -0.39 -15.03 -0.53
CA LYS A 75 0.90 -15.61 -0.92
C LYS A 75 1.89 -15.62 0.25
N MET A 76 1.96 -14.52 1.02
CA MET A 76 2.83 -14.43 2.20
C MET A 76 2.44 -15.45 3.28
N LYS A 77 1.16 -15.78 3.46
CA LYS A 77 0.69 -16.74 4.48
C LYS A 77 0.88 -18.21 4.09
N MET A 78 1.32 -18.53 2.87
CA MET A 78 1.55 -19.92 2.45
C MET A 78 2.81 -20.49 3.16
N PRO A 79 2.69 -21.60 3.90
CA PRO A 79 3.74 -22.11 4.82
C PRO A 79 5.03 -22.61 4.15
N GLY A 80 5.18 -22.47 2.83
CA GLY A 80 6.41 -22.81 2.10
C GLY A 80 7.33 -21.62 1.76
N LYS A 81 6.89 -20.37 1.95
CA LYS A 81 7.67 -19.16 1.58
C LYS A 81 8.21 -18.36 2.77
N LEU A 82 7.70 -18.60 3.98
CA LEU A 82 7.93 -17.72 5.14
C LEU A 82 9.29 -17.86 5.83
N ASN A 83 10.11 -18.86 5.51
CA ASN A 83 11.34 -19.13 6.26
C ASN A 83 12.58 -18.35 5.79
N SER A 84 12.45 -17.31 4.94
CA SER A 84 13.64 -16.57 4.44
C SER A 84 13.53 -15.04 4.37
N LEU A 85 12.42 -14.43 4.80
CA LEU A 85 12.19 -12.98 4.58
C LEU A 85 11.82 -12.19 5.85
N TRP A 86 12.11 -12.73 7.03
CA TRP A 86 11.96 -12.00 8.30
C TRP A 86 13.29 -11.97 9.07
N HIS A 87 14.25 -11.21 8.56
CA HIS A 87 15.42 -10.76 9.31
C HIS A 87 15.56 -9.25 9.16
#